data_AF-A0A7C6ZQX0-F1
#
_entry.id   AF-A0A7C6ZQX0-F1
#
_cell.length_a   1.000
_cell.length_b   1.000
_cell.length_c   1.000
_cell.angle_alpha   90.00
_cell.angle_beta   90.00
_cell.angle_gamma   90.00
#
_symmetry.space_group_name_H-M   'P 1'
#
loop_
_entity.id
_entity.type
_entity.pdbx_description
1 polymer ?
#
loop_
_entity_poly.entity_id
_entity_poly.type
_entity_poly.pdbx_seq_one_letter_code
_entity_poly.pdbx_strand_id
1 'polypeptide(L)'
;MFKLLRPGVVTGWLGMFVLLALLLPAGAALAQDDAGLLLPLDNPYAPFLESRAYAAAQGATAEFRKMEWVALDTINNRVYWAISEVSKGMSDGEGDINVEENKCGIVYAGDLDAEYNISRIYPYIIGGPYNPDDAANRCDVNNIANPDNLFVDPQGHLWIGEDTSNHENNVLWMYDGEKLHRFATVPLGAETTGVRVQPDGTLFFNVQHPSGANPYPFNRGLVGVVTGFKTGDAFEEIAAPEGADRTRVNLAAGSYQILARAGELIPDDVKGERFGQLVAVTGETLGICNHPDANMFLPTVEDGSEGYLYTNYECEPGAVSRLYIRFNGETWDVLEGENVDFSSVMGTWTNCGGAVSPWNTALSGEEYEPIAALDSWVENVAAMTEYLGGEQANPYDYGYIVEMMPDPDGDGVESIVEKRYAMGRFSHENGVVMPDGKTVYHGDDGTDVVFFKFVADEAGDLSAGTLYAAKAIQNDDGSFNFEWIKLGSGNDEEIAEAIRMMELP
;
A
#
# COMPACT_ATOMS: atom_id res chain seq x y z
N MET A 1 72.78 -19.66 4.15
CA MET A 1 72.82 -20.97 4.82
C MET A 1 71.98 -20.85 6.10
N PHE A 2 70.83 -21.54 6.15
CA PHE A 2 69.89 -21.78 7.28
C PHE A 2 69.34 -20.57 8.09
N LYS A 3 68.06 -20.15 7.90
CA LYS A 3 66.79 -20.61 8.51
C LYS A 3 66.72 -20.48 10.05
N LEU A 4 65.83 -19.61 10.58
CA LEU A 4 64.53 -19.99 11.18
C LEU A 4 63.74 -18.78 11.77
N LEU A 5 62.53 -18.56 11.22
CA LEU A 5 61.22 -18.24 11.81
C LEU A 5 61.05 -17.23 12.97
N ARG A 6 60.25 -16.18 12.73
CA ARG A 6 59.23 -15.60 13.64
C ARG A 6 58.03 -15.04 12.85
N PRO A 7 56.83 -14.98 13.46
CA PRO A 7 55.54 -15.14 12.77
C PRO A 7 54.98 -13.84 12.20
N GLY A 8 54.20 -13.99 11.13
CA GLY A 8 53.48 -12.90 10.47
C GLY A 8 52.31 -12.40 11.29
N VAL A 9 52.20 -11.08 11.37
CA VAL A 9 50.97 -10.36 11.68
C VAL A 9 50.51 -9.79 10.34
N VAL A 10 49.45 -10.38 9.78
CA VAL A 10 48.64 -9.73 8.73
C VAL A 10 47.26 -9.59 9.35
N THR A 11 46.95 -8.38 9.77
CA THR A 11 45.60 -7.98 10.17
C THR A 11 44.73 -7.94 8.93
N GLY A 12 44.02 -9.04 8.66
CA GLY A 12 42.87 -9.06 7.77
C GLY A 12 41.63 -8.70 8.57
N TRP A 13 41.14 -7.48 8.41
CA TRP A 13 39.75 -7.15 8.75
C TRP A 13 38.89 -7.68 7.61
N LEU A 14 38.40 -8.92 7.74
CA LEU A 14 37.18 -9.34 7.05
C LEU A 14 36.02 -8.76 7.85
N GLY A 15 35.49 -7.63 7.38
CA GLY A 15 34.18 -7.15 7.79
C GLY A 15 33.14 -8.10 7.23
N MET A 16 32.69 -9.04 8.08
CA MET A 16 31.55 -9.89 7.81
C MET A 16 30.31 -9.00 7.97
N PHE A 17 29.86 -8.36 6.89
CA PHE A 17 28.52 -7.77 6.84
C PHE A 17 27.54 -8.93 6.85
N VAL A 18 27.07 -9.27 8.05
CA VAL A 18 25.84 -10.02 8.21
C VAL A 18 24.75 -9.08 7.73
N LEU A 19 24.20 -9.35 6.55
CA LEU A 19 22.87 -8.88 6.20
C LEU A 19 21.94 -9.46 7.27
N LEU A 20 21.61 -8.65 8.28
CA LEU A 20 20.40 -8.89 9.05
C LEU A 20 19.28 -8.53 8.08
N ALA A 21 18.79 -9.52 7.34
CA ALA A 21 17.39 -9.50 6.99
C ALA A 21 16.68 -9.47 8.35
N LEU A 22 16.13 -8.31 8.71
CA LEU A 22 15.08 -8.27 9.71
C LEU A 22 13.96 -9.12 9.12
N LEU A 23 13.98 -10.40 9.48
CA LEU A 23 12.79 -11.22 9.53
C LEU A 23 11.89 -10.51 10.56
N LEU A 24 11.12 -9.52 10.09
CA LEU A 24 9.83 -9.26 10.71
C LEU A 24 9.11 -10.61 10.75
N PRO A 25 8.44 -10.96 11.85
CA PRO A 25 7.75 -12.23 11.93
C PRO A 25 6.65 -12.23 10.87
N ALA A 26 6.92 -12.89 9.74
CA ALA A 26 5.91 -13.27 8.78
C ALA A 26 4.87 -14.14 9.51
N GLY A 27 3.64 -13.63 9.58
CA GLY A 27 2.46 -14.39 9.97
C GLY A 27 2.16 -14.40 11.46
N ALA A 28 1.30 -13.48 11.88
CA ALA A 28 0.27 -13.77 12.86
C ALA A 28 -1.06 -13.23 12.33
N ALA A 29 -1.89 -14.14 11.80
CA ALA A 29 -3.32 -13.90 11.64
C ALA A 29 -3.93 -13.66 13.02
N LEU A 30 -4.75 -12.62 13.18
CA LEU A 30 -5.52 -12.38 14.40
C LEU A 30 -7.00 -12.22 14.07
N ALA A 31 -7.64 -13.33 13.69
CA ALA A 31 -8.95 -13.61 14.25
C ALA A 31 -8.71 -14.19 15.67
N GLN A 32 -8.36 -13.32 16.61
CA GLN A 32 -8.05 -13.70 17.98
C GLN A 32 -9.37 -14.04 18.71
N ASP A 33 -9.44 -15.19 19.38
CA ASP A 33 -10.45 -15.42 20.42
C ASP A 33 -10.43 -14.24 21.41
N ASP A 34 -11.58 -13.78 21.91
CA ASP A 34 -11.72 -12.64 22.85
C ASP A 34 -10.67 -12.61 23.99
N ALA A 35 -10.16 -13.79 24.38
CA ALA A 35 -9.08 -13.97 25.34
C ALA A 35 -7.74 -13.48 24.79
N GLY A 36 -7.49 -12.18 24.91
CA GLY A 36 -6.17 -11.58 24.67
C GLY A 36 -6.22 -10.19 24.04
N LEU A 37 -7.40 -9.77 23.58
CA LEU A 37 -7.63 -8.41 23.09
C LEU A 37 -7.40 -7.38 24.20
N LEU A 38 -6.83 -6.24 23.82
CA LEU A 38 -6.64 -5.11 24.71
C LEU A 38 -7.98 -4.37 24.97
N LEU A 39 -8.92 -4.43 24.01
CA LEU A 39 -10.28 -3.92 24.15
C LEU A 39 -11.30 -5.06 24.04
N PRO A 40 -12.24 -5.21 24.99
CA PRO A 40 -13.26 -6.26 24.90
C PRO A 40 -14.29 -5.95 23.80
N LEU A 41 -14.82 -6.99 23.13
CA LEU A 41 -15.77 -6.84 22.03
C LEU A 41 -17.16 -6.31 22.43
N ASP A 42 -17.47 -6.23 23.73
CA ASP A 42 -18.68 -5.56 24.23
C ASP A 42 -18.52 -4.04 24.39
N ASN A 43 -17.31 -3.50 24.14
CA ASN A 43 -17.07 -2.07 24.08
C ASN A 43 -17.82 -1.45 22.88
N PRO A 44 -18.49 -0.30 23.05
CA PRO A 44 -19.24 0.35 21.96
C PRO A 44 -18.39 0.72 20.73
N TYR A 45 -17.07 0.87 20.89
CA TYR A 45 -16.13 1.20 19.81
C TYR A 45 -15.39 -0.01 19.25
N ALA A 46 -15.66 -1.23 19.74
CA ALA A 46 -15.08 -2.47 19.20
C ALA A 46 -15.24 -2.63 17.67
N PRO A 47 -16.35 -2.20 17.01
CA PRO A 47 -16.45 -2.25 15.55
C PRO A 47 -15.33 -1.50 14.82
N PHE A 48 -14.76 -0.46 15.43
CA PHE A 48 -13.78 0.43 14.81
C PHE A 48 -12.36 0.21 15.33
N LEU A 49 -12.21 -0.31 16.55
CA LEU A 49 -10.91 -0.49 17.20
C LEU A 49 -10.42 -1.95 17.16
N GLU A 50 -11.34 -2.91 17.09
CA GLU A 50 -11.08 -4.36 17.02
C GLU A 50 -11.82 -4.95 15.80
N SER A 51 -11.80 -4.23 14.68
CA SER A 51 -12.73 -4.42 13.55
C SER A 51 -12.78 -5.85 13.04
N ARG A 52 -11.61 -6.50 12.87
CA ARG A 52 -11.50 -7.90 12.41
C ARG A 52 -12.15 -8.88 13.40
N ALA A 53 -11.77 -8.80 14.68
CA ALA A 53 -12.31 -9.67 15.72
C ALA A 53 -13.81 -9.45 15.95
N TYR A 54 -14.24 -8.18 15.97
CA TYR A 54 -15.66 -7.83 16.08
C TYR A 54 -16.47 -8.37 14.90
N ALA A 55 -15.98 -8.19 13.67
CA ALA A 55 -16.64 -8.70 12.47
C ALA A 55 -16.80 -10.22 12.48
N ALA A 56 -15.73 -10.96 12.82
CA ALA A 56 -15.76 -12.41 12.98
C ALA A 56 -16.78 -12.85 14.04
N ALA A 57 -16.84 -12.16 15.18
CA ALA A 57 -17.84 -12.42 16.23
C ALA A 57 -19.28 -12.13 15.79
N GLN A 58 -19.50 -11.20 14.85
CA GLN A 58 -20.79 -10.97 14.21
C GLN A 58 -21.11 -11.97 13.09
N GLY A 59 -20.18 -12.88 12.77
CA GLY A 59 -20.34 -13.94 11.78
C GLY A 59 -19.87 -13.58 10.37
N ALA A 60 -19.11 -12.50 10.20
CA ALA A 60 -18.44 -12.21 8.93
C ALA A 60 -17.39 -13.30 8.59
N THR A 61 -17.04 -13.40 7.30
CA THR A 61 -15.99 -14.32 6.85
C THR A 61 -14.62 -13.71 7.15
N ALA A 62 -13.81 -14.41 7.94
CA ALA A 62 -12.46 -14.02 8.34
C ALA A 62 -11.44 -15.05 7.81
N GLU A 63 -11.45 -15.24 6.49
CA GLU A 63 -10.70 -16.30 5.81
C GLU A 63 -9.93 -15.77 4.59
N PHE A 64 -10.11 -14.49 4.24
CA PHE A 64 -9.37 -13.87 3.16
C PHE A 64 -7.88 -13.77 3.54
N ARG A 65 -7.05 -13.65 2.53
CA ARG A 65 -5.61 -13.51 2.68
C ARG A 65 -5.12 -12.51 1.64
N LYS A 66 -4.19 -11.63 2.04
CA LYS A 66 -3.46 -10.75 1.13
C LYS A 66 -4.37 -9.98 0.18
N MET A 67 -5.41 -9.32 0.73
CA MET A 67 -6.24 -8.44 -0.09
C MET A 67 -5.53 -7.09 -0.22
N GLU A 68 -4.87 -6.90 -1.36
CA GLU A 68 -4.02 -5.74 -1.62
C GLU A 68 -4.86 -4.57 -2.20
N TRP A 69 -4.36 -3.85 -3.21
CA TRP A 69 -5.03 -2.68 -3.73
C TRP A 69 -6.40 -2.97 -4.37
N VAL A 70 -7.28 -1.99 -4.22
CA VAL A 70 -8.55 -1.87 -4.91
C VAL A 70 -8.43 -0.88 -6.07
N ALA A 71 -9.07 -1.15 -7.20
CA ALA A 71 -9.16 -0.20 -8.31
C ALA A 71 -10.58 -0.08 -8.87
N LEU A 72 -11.03 1.16 -9.11
CA LEU A 72 -12.34 1.48 -9.68
C LEU A 72 -12.27 1.67 -11.20
N ASP A 73 -13.07 0.89 -11.92
CA ASP A 73 -13.36 1.04 -13.33
C ASP A 73 -14.70 1.75 -13.52
N THR A 74 -14.62 3.07 -13.70
CA THR A 74 -15.82 3.89 -13.94
C THR A 74 -16.44 3.68 -15.32
N ILE A 75 -15.70 3.10 -16.27
CA ILE A 75 -16.18 2.86 -17.65
C ILE A 75 -17.10 1.65 -17.68
N ASN A 76 -16.70 0.58 -16.98
CA ASN A 76 -17.42 -0.68 -16.94
C ASN A 76 -18.25 -0.88 -15.67
N ASN A 77 -18.28 0.11 -14.77
CA ASN A 77 -18.96 0.09 -13.48
C ASN A 77 -18.55 -1.13 -12.64
N ARG A 78 -17.24 -1.28 -12.45
CA ARG A 78 -16.62 -2.45 -11.83
C ARG A 78 -15.53 -2.01 -10.86
N VAL A 79 -15.26 -2.86 -9.88
CA VAL A 79 -14.13 -2.71 -8.97
C VAL A 79 -13.28 -3.97 -9.03
N TYR A 80 -11.96 -3.81 -8.92
CA TYR A 80 -10.99 -4.89 -8.89
C TYR A 80 -10.30 -4.95 -7.53
N TRP A 81 -9.99 -6.15 -7.07
CA TRP A 81 -9.17 -6.42 -5.88
C TRP A 81 -8.01 -7.30 -6.28
N ALA A 82 -6.80 -6.88 -5.96
CA ALA A 82 -5.65 -7.75 -5.98
C ALA A 82 -5.70 -8.68 -4.77
N ILE A 83 -5.45 -9.97 -5.02
CA ILE A 83 -5.16 -10.93 -3.97
C ILE A 83 -3.78 -11.51 -4.29
N SER A 84 -2.77 -11.04 -3.55
CA SER A 84 -1.37 -11.37 -3.84
C SER A 84 -1.11 -12.88 -3.67
N GLU A 85 -1.80 -13.56 -2.75
CA GLU A 85 -1.68 -15.01 -2.57
C GLU A 85 -3.01 -15.65 -2.15
N VAL A 86 -3.45 -16.68 -2.87
CA VAL A 86 -4.55 -17.54 -2.42
C VAL A 86 -3.95 -18.73 -1.67
N SER A 87 -3.91 -18.66 -0.35
CA SER A 87 -3.50 -19.77 0.52
C SER A 87 -4.08 -19.60 1.93
N LYS A 88 -3.74 -20.50 2.85
CA LYS A 88 -4.21 -20.49 4.26
C LYS A 88 -5.73 -20.57 4.35
N GLY A 89 -6.41 -19.70 5.11
CA GLY A 89 -7.86 -19.72 5.33
C GLY A 89 -8.68 -19.83 4.03
N MET A 90 -8.18 -19.31 2.91
CA MET A 90 -8.90 -19.44 1.63
C MET A 90 -8.87 -20.86 1.02
N SER A 91 -8.02 -21.77 1.50
CA SER A 91 -7.65 -23.03 0.81
C SER A 91 -7.37 -24.21 1.74
N ASP A 92 -7.69 -24.08 3.03
CA ASP A 92 -7.38 -25.09 4.05
C ASP A 92 -8.42 -26.23 4.11
N GLY A 93 -9.55 -26.06 3.44
CA GLY A 93 -10.65 -27.03 3.39
C GLY A 93 -11.73 -26.83 4.45
N GLU A 94 -11.66 -25.75 5.22
CA GLU A 94 -12.61 -25.41 6.29
C GLU A 94 -13.36 -24.11 5.96
N GLY A 95 -14.29 -23.68 6.84
CA GLY A 95 -14.91 -22.36 6.73
C GLY A 95 -15.89 -22.12 5.57
N ASP A 96 -16.03 -20.84 5.21
CA ASP A 96 -16.86 -20.32 4.12
C ASP A 96 -16.14 -20.33 2.77
N ILE A 97 -14.80 -20.32 2.77
CA ILE A 97 -13.94 -20.22 1.58
C ILE A 97 -13.01 -21.43 1.49
N ASN A 98 -13.09 -22.13 0.38
CA ASN A 98 -12.26 -23.27 0.04
C ASN A 98 -12.02 -23.31 -1.48
N VAL A 99 -11.10 -22.48 -1.94
CA VAL A 99 -10.64 -22.42 -3.34
C VAL A 99 -9.27 -23.10 -3.49
N GLU A 100 -8.89 -23.41 -4.72
CA GLU A 100 -7.58 -24.01 -5.00
C GLU A 100 -6.44 -23.02 -4.66
N GLU A 101 -5.41 -23.51 -3.98
CA GLU A 101 -4.22 -22.71 -3.64
C GLU A 101 -3.58 -22.13 -4.92
N ASN A 102 -3.30 -20.83 -4.91
CA ASN A 102 -2.58 -20.15 -5.97
C ASN A 102 -1.53 -19.19 -5.40
N LYS A 103 -0.27 -19.62 -5.49
CA LYS A 103 0.91 -18.89 -5.01
C LYS A 103 1.31 -17.70 -5.88
N CYS A 104 0.77 -17.61 -7.09
CA CYS A 104 1.00 -16.49 -8.00
C CYS A 104 -0.09 -15.42 -7.90
N GLY A 105 -1.08 -15.60 -7.01
CA GLY A 105 -2.15 -14.63 -6.78
C GLY A 105 -3.14 -14.49 -7.93
N ILE A 106 -4.07 -13.56 -7.74
CA ILE A 106 -5.26 -13.40 -8.59
C ILE A 106 -5.81 -11.97 -8.45
N VAL A 107 -6.37 -11.44 -9.53
CA VAL A 107 -7.25 -10.27 -9.48
C VAL A 107 -8.70 -10.75 -9.51
N TYR A 108 -9.48 -10.34 -8.51
CA TYR A 108 -10.94 -10.50 -8.49
C TYR A 108 -11.62 -9.25 -9.03
N ALA A 109 -12.81 -9.41 -9.63
CA ALA A 109 -13.66 -8.32 -10.09
C ALA A 109 -15.05 -8.39 -9.46
N GLY A 110 -15.65 -7.24 -9.15
CA GLY A 110 -17.04 -7.11 -8.72
C GLY A 110 -17.75 -6.02 -9.51
N ASP A 111 -18.94 -6.32 -10.05
CA ASP A 111 -19.74 -5.32 -10.76
C ASP A 111 -20.59 -4.53 -9.76
N LEU A 112 -20.57 -3.20 -9.90
CA LEU A 112 -21.31 -2.27 -9.04
C LEU A 112 -22.79 -2.23 -9.44
N ASP A 113 -23.68 -2.18 -8.45
CA ASP A 113 -25.09 -1.86 -8.66
C ASP A 113 -25.33 -0.34 -8.72
N ALA A 114 -26.60 0.08 -8.77
CA ALA A 114 -26.97 1.49 -8.88
C ALA A 114 -26.65 2.30 -7.61
N GLU A 115 -26.44 1.61 -6.50
CA GLU A 115 -26.08 2.15 -5.18
C GLU A 115 -24.57 1.97 -4.91
N TYR A 116 -23.79 1.65 -5.94
CA TYR A 116 -22.35 1.40 -5.86
C TYR A 116 -21.96 0.32 -4.86
N ASN A 117 -22.86 -0.65 -4.66
CA ASN A 117 -22.60 -1.83 -3.87
C ASN A 117 -22.20 -3.00 -4.77
N ILE A 118 -21.45 -3.94 -4.21
CA ILE A 118 -21.15 -5.23 -4.84
C ILE A 118 -21.91 -6.32 -4.09
N SER A 119 -22.52 -7.24 -4.84
CA SER A 119 -23.15 -8.45 -4.29
C SER A 119 -22.33 -9.71 -4.56
N ARG A 120 -21.30 -9.61 -5.42
CA ARG A 120 -20.46 -10.72 -5.84
C ARG A 120 -19.10 -10.22 -6.32
N ILE A 121 -18.04 -10.97 -6.00
CA ILE A 121 -16.77 -10.92 -6.75
C ILE A 121 -16.50 -12.26 -7.45
N TYR A 122 -15.78 -12.22 -8.57
CA TYR A 122 -15.43 -13.40 -9.36
C TYR A 122 -13.97 -13.34 -9.85
N PRO A 123 -13.31 -14.51 -10.06
CA PRO A 123 -11.98 -14.59 -10.66
C PRO A 123 -11.91 -13.81 -11.98
N TYR A 124 -10.94 -12.90 -12.12
CA TYR A 124 -10.78 -12.08 -13.32
C TYR A 124 -9.46 -12.35 -14.05
N ILE A 125 -8.32 -12.19 -13.38
CA ILE A 125 -6.99 -12.49 -13.92
C ILE A 125 -6.27 -13.41 -12.95
N ILE A 126 -5.96 -14.63 -13.38
CA ILE A 126 -5.36 -15.68 -12.53
C ILE A 126 -3.86 -15.75 -12.82
N GLY A 127 -3.02 -15.55 -11.80
CA GLY A 127 -1.57 -15.64 -11.92
C GLY A 127 -1.05 -17.06 -12.14
N GLY A 128 0.20 -17.18 -12.58
CA GLY A 128 0.88 -18.46 -12.83
C GLY A 128 0.82 -18.94 -14.29
N PRO A 129 1.02 -20.24 -14.58
CA PRO A 129 1.15 -21.36 -13.63
C PRO A 129 2.39 -21.27 -12.73
N TYR A 130 2.34 -21.98 -11.60
CA TYR A 130 3.45 -22.08 -10.65
C TYR A 130 4.33 -23.32 -10.91
N ASN A 131 5.64 -23.13 -10.98
CA ASN A 131 6.67 -24.16 -11.13
C ASN A 131 7.74 -24.02 -10.03
N PRO A 132 7.76 -24.90 -9.01
CA PRO A 132 8.73 -24.82 -7.93
C PRO A 132 10.18 -25.10 -8.37
N ASP A 133 10.38 -25.72 -9.54
CA ASP A 133 11.72 -26.08 -10.04
C ASP A 133 12.44 -24.89 -10.71
N ASP A 134 11.74 -23.82 -11.06
CA ASP A 134 12.36 -22.57 -11.54
C ASP A 134 12.56 -21.61 -10.36
N ALA A 135 13.73 -21.73 -9.72
CA ALA A 135 14.02 -20.96 -8.52
C ALA A 135 14.08 -19.43 -8.73
N ALA A 136 14.27 -18.97 -9.97
CA ALA A 136 14.33 -17.55 -10.29
C ALA A 136 12.94 -16.99 -10.66
N ASN A 137 12.15 -17.78 -11.40
CA ASN A 137 10.81 -17.41 -11.82
C ASN A 137 9.83 -18.56 -11.58
N ARG A 138 9.32 -18.68 -10.35
CA ARG A 138 8.38 -19.76 -10.01
C ARG A 138 7.01 -19.55 -10.63
N CYS A 139 6.62 -18.32 -10.94
CA CYS A 139 5.44 -18.05 -11.75
C CYS A 139 5.85 -17.86 -13.21
N ASP A 140 4.96 -18.18 -14.15
CA ASP A 140 5.23 -17.95 -15.58
C ASP A 140 5.52 -16.48 -15.82
N VAL A 141 6.73 -16.19 -16.29
CA VAL A 141 7.19 -14.83 -16.55
C VAL A 141 6.26 -14.03 -17.46
N ASN A 142 5.42 -14.68 -18.29
CA ASN A 142 4.45 -14.03 -19.18
C ASN A 142 3.04 -13.91 -18.61
N ASN A 143 2.87 -14.07 -17.30
CA ASN A 143 1.63 -13.83 -16.57
C ASN A 143 1.94 -13.05 -15.29
N ILE A 144 0.92 -12.60 -14.56
CA ILE A 144 1.10 -11.94 -13.27
C ILE A 144 1.59 -12.92 -12.20
N ALA A 145 2.34 -12.38 -11.23
CA ALA A 145 2.71 -13.05 -9.99
C ALA A 145 2.57 -12.09 -8.82
N ASN A 146 1.81 -12.49 -7.79
CA ASN A 146 1.54 -11.70 -6.59
C ASN A 146 1.13 -10.26 -6.95
N PRO A 147 0.00 -10.10 -7.68
CA PRO A 147 -0.50 -8.76 -7.99
C PRO A 147 -0.79 -8.04 -6.66
N ASP A 148 -0.40 -6.79 -6.63
CA ASP A 148 -0.52 -5.94 -5.47
C ASP A 148 -1.20 -4.64 -5.92
N ASN A 149 -0.44 -3.80 -6.61
CA ASN A 149 -0.89 -2.48 -7.02
C ASN A 149 -1.88 -2.55 -8.19
N LEU A 150 -3.02 -1.87 -8.09
CA LEU A 150 -4.01 -1.78 -9.16
C LEU A 150 -4.40 -0.33 -9.49
N PHE A 151 -4.53 -0.03 -10.78
CA PHE A 151 -5.13 1.23 -11.26
C PHE A 151 -5.84 1.05 -12.60
N VAL A 152 -7.00 1.66 -12.79
CA VAL A 152 -7.71 1.66 -14.08
C VAL A 152 -7.50 3.00 -14.77
N ASP A 153 -6.93 2.99 -15.97
CA ASP A 153 -6.69 4.21 -16.72
C ASP A 153 -7.96 4.77 -17.38
N PRO A 154 -7.94 6.01 -17.92
CA PRO A 154 -9.11 6.61 -18.56
C PRO A 154 -9.58 5.91 -19.85
N GLN A 155 -8.85 4.89 -20.33
CA GLN A 155 -9.23 4.05 -21.47
C GLN A 155 -9.92 2.76 -21.01
N GLY A 156 -9.88 2.45 -19.71
CA GLY A 156 -10.43 1.24 -19.11
C GLY A 156 -9.44 0.08 -19.06
N HIS A 157 -8.15 0.33 -19.33
CA HIS A 157 -7.14 -0.69 -19.13
C HIS A 157 -6.78 -0.80 -17.64
N LEU A 158 -6.58 -2.02 -17.17
CA LEU A 158 -6.16 -2.30 -15.80
C LEU A 158 -4.64 -2.40 -15.75
N TRP A 159 -4.00 -1.50 -15.01
CA TRP A 159 -2.58 -1.52 -14.72
C TRP A 159 -2.34 -2.29 -13.42
N ILE A 160 -1.36 -3.20 -13.44
CA ILE A 160 -1.11 -4.14 -12.34
C ILE A 160 0.38 -4.15 -12.01
N GLY A 161 0.74 -3.70 -10.81
CA GLY A 161 2.09 -3.85 -10.26
C GLY A 161 2.23 -5.16 -9.49
N GLU A 162 3.42 -5.73 -9.54
CA GLU A 162 3.79 -6.92 -8.77
C GLU A 162 4.65 -6.56 -7.55
N ASP A 163 4.33 -7.17 -6.42
CA ASP A 163 5.28 -7.47 -5.33
C ASP A 163 5.43 -9.00 -5.21
N THR A 164 6.44 -9.52 -5.91
CA THR A 164 6.70 -10.96 -5.93
C THR A 164 8.16 -11.30 -5.67
N SER A 165 8.33 -12.43 -4.97
CA SER A 165 9.57 -13.22 -4.95
C SER A 165 9.54 -14.41 -5.93
N ASN A 166 8.51 -14.49 -6.78
CA ASN A 166 8.31 -15.55 -7.77
C ASN A 166 8.62 -15.10 -9.21
N HIS A 167 9.01 -13.84 -9.43
CA HIS A 167 9.72 -13.36 -10.60
C HIS A 167 11.06 -12.74 -10.19
N GLU A 168 12.10 -12.86 -11.02
CA GLU A 168 13.42 -12.28 -10.74
C GLU A 168 13.38 -10.74 -10.75
N ASN A 169 12.54 -10.18 -11.62
CA ASN A 169 12.25 -8.76 -11.75
C ASN A 169 10.73 -8.57 -11.73
N ASN A 170 10.23 -7.77 -10.79
CA ASN A 170 8.82 -7.39 -10.76
C ASN A 170 8.42 -6.56 -11.99
N VAL A 171 7.14 -6.65 -12.32
CA VAL A 171 6.59 -6.14 -13.57
C VAL A 171 5.47 -5.12 -13.29
N LEU A 172 5.39 -4.09 -14.14
CA LEU A 172 4.17 -3.32 -14.35
C LEU A 172 3.48 -3.84 -15.62
N TRP A 173 2.35 -4.49 -15.42
CA TRP A 173 1.49 -4.99 -16.49
C TRP A 173 0.43 -3.96 -16.88
N MET A 174 0.01 -4.01 -18.14
CA MET A 174 -1.25 -3.40 -18.60
C MET A 174 -2.13 -4.52 -19.17
N TYR A 175 -3.36 -4.63 -18.69
CA TYR A 175 -4.38 -5.53 -19.19
C TYR A 175 -5.41 -4.76 -20.02
N ASP A 176 -5.55 -5.13 -21.29
CA ASP A 176 -6.40 -4.41 -22.26
C ASP A 176 -7.87 -4.89 -22.29
N GLY A 177 -8.25 -5.82 -21.39
CA GLY A 177 -9.54 -6.51 -21.42
C GLY A 177 -9.52 -7.85 -22.14
N GLU A 178 -8.43 -8.18 -22.84
CA GLU A 178 -8.24 -9.47 -23.52
C GLU A 178 -6.95 -10.18 -23.07
N LYS A 179 -5.84 -9.45 -22.94
CA LYS A 179 -4.53 -10.00 -22.58
C LYS A 179 -3.67 -9.03 -21.78
N LEU A 180 -2.69 -9.61 -21.08
CA LEU A 180 -1.64 -8.87 -20.39
C LEU A 180 -0.55 -8.44 -21.38
N HIS A 181 -0.04 -7.23 -21.17
CA HIS A 181 1.13 -6.68 -21.87
C HIS A 181 2.15 -6.25 -20.84
N ARG A 182 3.39 -6.71 -20.99
CA ARG A 182 4.50 -6.26 -20.13
C ARG A 182 4.90 -4.84 -20.53
N PHE A 183 4.54 -3.85 -19.72
CA PHE A 183 4.88 -2.45 -19.99
C PHE A 183 6.23 -2.08 -19.39
N ALA A 184 6.47 -2.41 -18.12
CA ALA A 184 7.74 -2.11 -17.46
C ALA A 184 8.26 -3.27 -16.62
N THR A 185 9.56 -3.30 -16.39
CA THR A 185 10.18 -4.12 -15.34
C THR A 185 11.04 -3.25 -14.45
N VAL A 186 11.04 -3.52 -13.15
CA VAL A 186 11.87 -2.81 -12.17
C VAL A 186 13.16 -3.56 -11.85
N PRO A 187 14.21 -2.89 -11.33
CA PRO A 187 15.49 -3.51 -10.98
C PRO A 187 15.38 -4.69 -10.00
N LEU A 188 16.39 -5.55 -9.95
CA LEU A 188 16.46 -6.67 -9.00
C LEU A 188 16.21 -6.24 -7.55
N GLY A 189 15.38 -7.01 -6.86
CA GLY A 189 15.01 -6.79 -5.47
C GLY A 189 14.06 -5.61 -5.26
N ALA A 190 13.57 -4.99 -6.33
CA ALA A 190 12.45 -4.05 -6.24
C ALA A 190 11.14 -4.72 -6.63
N GLU A 191 10.07 -4.10 -6.17
CA GLU A 191 8.69 -4.28 -6.62
C GLU A 191 8.23 -3.03 -7.39
N THR A 192 7.07 -3.15 -8.05
CA THR A 192 6.44 -2.02 -8.75
C THR A 192 5.23 -1.55 -7.95
N THR A 193 5.27 -0.31 -7.49
CA THR A 193 4.19 0.28 -6.68
C THR A 193 3.86 1.70 -7.14
N GLY A 194 2.90 2.37 -6.48
CA GLY A 194 2.54 3.76 -6.74
C GLY A 194 1.97 4.00 -8.12
N VAL A 195 1.28 3.01 -8.70
CA VAL A 195 0.71 3.12 -10.04
C VAL A 195 -0.43 4.14 -10.04
N ARG A 196 -0.24 5.25 -10.76
CA ARG A 196 -1.25 6.30 -10.86
C ARG A 196 -1.29 6.87 -12.26
N VAL A 197 -2.47 6.84 -12.88
CA VAL A 197 -2.71 7.44 -14.19
C VAL A 197 -3.59 8.69 -14.07
N GLN A 198 -3.20 9.78 -14.72
CA GLN A 198 -4.00 11.00 -14.79
C GLN A 198 -5.02 10.99 -15.93
N PRO A 199 -6.03 11.87 -15.90
CA PRO A 199 -7.00 11.98 -17.00
C PRO A 199 -6.37 12.17 -18.39
N ASP A 200 -5.21 12.82 -18.46
CA ASP A 200 -4.46 13.04 -19.71
C ASP A 200 -3.59 11.83 -20.14
N GLY A 201 -3.58 10.75 -19.34
CA GLY A 201 -2.78 9.55 -19.54
C GLY A 201 -1.36 9.60 -18.98
N THR A 202 -0.99 10.61 -18.18
CA THR A 202 0.31 10.61 -17.48
C THR A 202 0.39 9.45 -16.49
N LEU A 203 1.43 8.63 -16.60
CA LEU A 203 1.66 7.46 -15.75
C LEU A 203 2.78 7.74 -14.73
N PHE A 204 2.44 7.68 -13.45
CA PHE A 204 3.38 7.62 -12.32
C PHE A 204 3.47 6.18 -11.83
N PHE A 205 4.67 5.76 -11.45
CA PHE A 205 4.93 4.52 -10.71
C PHE A 205 6.31 4.59 -10.06
N ASN A 206 6.50 3.79 -9.02
CA ASN A 206 7.68 3.81 -8.17
C ASN A 206 8.47 2.51 -8.26
N VAL A 207 9.72 2.60 -7.86
CA VAL A 207 10.60 1.44 -7.63
C VAL A 207 10.79 1.36 -6.12
N GLN A 208 10.10 0.42 -5.48
CA GLN A 208 10.22 0.20 -4.04
C GLN A 208 11.46 -0.66 -3.73
N HIS A 209 12.18 -0.31 -2.67
CA HIS A 209 13.26 -1.11 -2.06
C HIS A 209 14.27 -1.87 -2.95
N PRO A 210 14.77 -1.32 -4.07
CA PRO A 210 15.67 -2.07 -4.94
C PRO A 210 16.93 -2.50 -4.20
N SER A 211 17.50 -3.63 -4.64
CA SER A 211 18.76 -4.11 -4.09
C SER A 211 19.84 -3.04 -4.14
N GLY A 212 20.49 -2.80 -3.00
CA GLY A 212 21.62 -1.86 -2.90
C GLY A 212 22.84 -2.24 -3.76
N ALA A 213 22.87 -3.46 -4.30
CA ALA A 213 23.89 -3.94 -5.23
C ALA A 213 23.67 -3.49 -6.69
N ASN A 214 22.48 -2.96 -7.02
CA ASN A 214 22.22 -2.40 -8.34
C ASN A 214 23.14 -1.19 -8.62
N PRO A 215 23.39 -0.84 -9.89
CA PRO A 215 24.07 0.40 -10.23
C PRO A 215 23.24 1.64 -9.87
N TYR A 216 23.89 2.75 -9.54
CA TYR A 216 23.23 4.06 -9.46
C TYR A 216 22.54 4.40 -10.80
N PRO A 217 21.31 4.95 -10.80
CA PRO A 217 20.52 5.41 -9.65
C PRO A 217 19.64 4.33 -8.99
N PHE A 218 19.54 3.13 -9.57
CA PHE A 218 18.59 2.06 -9.26
C PHE A 218 18.90 1.21 -8.02
N ASN A 219 19.69 1.75 -7.10
CA ASN A 219 20.13 1.08 -5.88
C ASN A 219 19.50 1.65 -4.61
N ARG A 220 18.46 2.47 -4.79
CA ARG A 220 17.58 3.01 -3.75
C ARG A 220 16.19 3.26 -4.33
N GLY A 221 15.19 3.38 -3.46
CA GLY A 221 13.80 3.65 -3.83
C GLY A 221 13.68 4.91 -4.67
N LEU A 222 12.83 4.85 -5.71
CA LEU A 222 12.63 5.93 -6.68
C LEU A 222 11.15 6.26 -6.81
N VAL A 223 10.83 7.55 -6.76
CA VAL A 223 9.53 8.08 -7.18
C VAL A 223 9.62 8.47 -8.65
N GLY A 224 8.71 7.96 -9.48
CA GLY A 224 8.86 8.02 -10.93
C GLY A 224 7.65 8.53 -11.70
N VAL A 225 7.93 9.07 -12.89
CA VAL A 225 6.93 9.38 -13.92
C VAL A 225 7.45 8.97 -15.30
N VAL A 226 6.55 8.49 -16.16
CA VAL A 226 6.88 8.18 -17.55
C VAL A 226 6.66 9.42 -18.42
N THR A 227 7.70 9.85 -19.12
CA THR A 227 7.64 10.95 -20.10
C THR A 227 7.70 10.42 -21.54
N GLY A 228 7.18 11.19 -22.49
CA GLY A 228 7.15 10.79 -23.91
C GLY A 228 6.21 9.62 -24.24
N PHE A 229 5.31 9.28 -23.32
CA PHE A 229 4.26 8.28 -23.46
C PHE A 229 3.04 8.71 -22.63
N LYS A 230 1.83 8.45 -23.13
CA LYS A 230 0.58 8.50 -22.39
C LYS A 230 -0.08 7.12 -22.45
N THR A 231 -0.85 6.73 -21.44
CA THR A 231 -1.46 5.38 -21.37
C THR A 231 -2.39 5.03 -22.54
N GLY A 232 -2.90 6.04 -23.26
CA GLY A 232 -3.68 5.83 -24.48
C GLY A 232 -2.84 5.60 -25.74
N ASP A 233 -1.52 5.75 -25.68
CA ASP A 233 -0.62 5.51 -26.81
C ASP A 233 -0.38 4.01 -27.02
N ALA A 234 -0.22 3.60 -28.27
CA ALA A 234 0.16 2.24 -28.60
C ALA A 234 1.64 1.97 -28.26
N PHE A 235 1.93 0.77 -27.76
CA PHE A 235 3.29 0.28 -27.51
C PHE A 235 3.44 -1.19 -27.88
N GLU A 236 4.69 -1.65 -27.99
CA GLU A 236 5.02 -3.07 -28.11
C GLU A 236 5.56 -3.55 -26.76
N GLU A 237 4.99 -4.63 -26.22
CA GLU A 237 5.43 -5.19 -24.93
C GLU A 237 6.92 -5.58 -24.95
N ILE A 238 7.58 -5.43 -23.81
CA ILE A 238 8.98 -5.84 -23.64
C ILE A 238 9.07 -7.30 -23.21
N ALA A 239 10.18 -7.96 -23.53
CA ALA A 239 10.49 -9.29 -22.99
C ALA A 239 10.93 -9.19 -21.51
N ALA A 240 10.97 -10.33 -20.81
CA ALA A 240 11.62 -10.41 -19.51
C ALA A 240 13.11 -9.97 -19.63
N PRO A 241 13.63 -9.19 -18.68
CA PRO A 241 14.96 -8.59 -18.79
C PRO A 241 16.06 -9.64 -18.63
N GLU A 242 17.15 -9.46 -19.37
CA GLU A 242 18.35 -10.30 -19.28
C GLU A 242 19.60 -9.45 -19.01
N GLY A 243 20.67 -10.10 -18.53
CA GLY A 243 21.98 -9.46 -18.40
C GLY A 243 21.95 -8.19 -17.54
N ALA A 244 22.37 -7.06 -18.14
CA ALA A 244 22.49 -5.76 -17.47
C ALA A 244 21.17 -4.98 -17.38
N ASP A 245 20.11 -5.45 -18.04
CA ASP A 245 18.80 -4.81 -18.02
C ASP A 245 17.99 -5.23 -16.78
N ARG A 246 18.38 -6.31 -16.11
CA ARG A 246 17.79 -6.75 -14.83
C ARG A 246 18.02 -5.76 -13.69
N THR A 247 18.98 -4.84 -13.79
CA THR A 247 19.34 -3.93 -12.70
C THR A 247 18.93 -2.48 -12.98
N ARG A 248 17.92 -2.25 -13.81
CA ARG A 248 17.40 -0.92 -14.18
C ARG A 248 15.90 -1.01 -14.44
N VAL A 249 15.24 0.14 -14.52
CA VAL A 249 13.89 0.22 -15.08
C VAL A 249 13.96 0.06 -16.59
N ASN A 250 13.16 -0.83 -17.15
CA ASN A 250 12.95 -0.99 -18.59
C ASN A 250 11.50 -0.64 -18.90
N LEU A 251 11.26 0.09 -20.00
CA LEU A 251 9.93 0.51 -20.43
C LEU A 251 9.68 0.06 -21.88
N ALA A 252 8.44 -0.28 -22.18
CA ALA A 252 7.95 -0.51 -23.53
C ALA A 252 7.85 0.76 -24.37
N ALA A 253 7.52 1.89 -23.73
CA ALA A 253 7.45 3.19 -24.37
C ALA A 253 7.78 4.32 -23.41
N GLY A 254 8.24 5.46 -23.95
CA GLY A 254 8.60 6.64 -23.17
C GLY A 254 9.96 6.55 -22.48
N SER A 255 10.12 7.30 -21.41
CA SER A 255 11.34 7.36 -20.59
C SER A 255 10.99 7.51 -19.12
N TYR A 256 11.69 6.78 -18.25
CA TYR A 256 11.48 6.86 -16.81
C TYR A 256 12.22 8.07 -16.25
N GLN A 257 11.47 9.07 -15.80
CA GLN A 257 12.00 10.22 -15.10
C GLN A 257 11.92 10.00 -13.59
N ILE A 258 13.05 10.17 -12.91
CA ILE A 258 13.12 10.12 -11.44
C ILE A 258 12.75 11.50 -10.90
N LEU A 259 11.67 11.58 -10.13
CA LEU A 259 11.23 12.79 -9.43
C LEU A 259 11.86 12.91 -8.05
N ALA A 260 11.95 11.79 -7.34
CA ALA A 260 12.60 11.70 -6.05
C ALA A 260 13.36 10.38 -5.91
N ARG A 261 14.42 10.41 -5.11
CA ARG A 261 15.22 9.22 -4.78
C ARG A 261 15.51 9.21 -3.29
N ALA A 262 15.25 8.08 -2.64
CA ALA A 262 15.37 7.95 -1.19
C ALA A 262 16.75 8.41 -0.66
N GLY A 263 16.71 9.32 0.32
CA GLY A 263 17.87 9.93 0.94
C GLY A 263 18.53 11.07 0.16
N GLU A 264 18.02 11.48 -1.00
CA GLU A 264 18.42 12.74 -1.64
C GLU A 264 17.71 13.93 -1.00
N LEU A 265 18.32 15.12 -1.08
CA LEU A 265 17.75 16.34 -0.50
C LEU A 265 16.44 16.68 -1.21
N ILE A 266 15.44 17.09 -0.44
CA ILE A 266 14.19 17.60 -0.99
C ILE A 266 14.45 19.01 -1.54
N PRO A 267 14.12 19.29 -2.82
CA PRO A 267 14.27 20.63 -3.39
C PRO A 267 13.46 21.67 -2.61
N ASP A 268 14.12 22.78 -2.27
CA ASP A 268 13.53 23.94 -1.59
C ASP A 268 12.80 23.64 -0.25
N ASP A 269 13.08 22.49 0.37
CA ASP A 269 12.59 22.17 1.71
C ASP A 269 13.24 23.07 2.77
N VAL A 270 12.41 23.66 3.63
CA VAL A 270 12.82 24.62 4.65
C VAL A 270 13.56 23.96 5.82
N LYS A 271 13.34 22.65 6.04
CA LYS A 271 13.96 21.86 7.12
C LYS A 271 15.29 21.23 6.68
N GLY A 272 15.59 21.21 5.38
CA GLY A 272 16.79 20.60 4.80
C GLY A 272 16.75 19.07 4.82
N GLU A 273 15.55 18.50 4.79
CA GLU A 273 15.28 17.07 4.88
C GLU A 273 15.55 16.34 3.56
N ARG A 274 15.42 15.02 3.64
CA ARG A 274 15.64 14.10 2.54
C ARG A 274 14.38 13.30 2.26
N PHE A 275 14.22 12.85 1.03
CA PHE A 275 13.15 11.94 0.65
C PHE A 275 13.21 10.65 1.48
N GLY A 276 12.06 10.28 2.08
CA GLY A 276 11.94 9.14 2.97
C GLY A 276 12.58 9.35 4.35
N GLN A 277 12.99 10.57 4.71
CA GLN A 277 13.56 10.82 6.03
C GLN A 277 12.49 10.71 7.11
N LEU A 278 12.71 9.80 8.06
CA LEU A 278 11.84 9.62 9.21
C LEU A 278 12.33 10.55 10.33
N VAL A 279 11.46 11.40 10.83
CA VAL A 279 11.77 12.41 11.84
C VAL A 279 10.78 12.28 13.00
N ALA A 280 11.29 12.06 14.21
CA ALA A 280 10.51 12.03 15.45
C ALA A 280 9.91 13.42 15.76
N VAL A 281 8.89 13.47 16.62
CA VAL A 281 8.28 14.74 17.07
C VAL A 281 9.27 15.66 17.81
N THR A 282 10.38 15.10 18.30
CA THR A 282 11.49 15.82 18.92
C THR A 282 12.41 16.51 17.92
N GLY A 283 12.25 16.23 16.61
CA GLY A 283 13.15 16.63 15.52
C GLY A 283 14.34 15.68 15.30
N GLU A 284 14.40 14.55 16.02
CA GLU A 284 15.44 13.54 15.83
C GLU A 284 15.23 12.74 14.54
N THR A 285 16.28 12.56 13.75
CA THR A 285 16.23 11.68 12.56
C THR A 285 16.31 10.22 12.98
N LEU A 286 15.25 9.46 12.71
CA LEU A 286 15.16 8.04 13.00
C LEU A 286 15.79 7.18 11.88
N GLY A 287 15.73 7.65 10.64
CA GLY A 287 16.27 6.92 9.50
C GLY A 287 15.91 7.50 8.14
N ILE A 288 16.21 6.74 7.10
CA ILE A 288 15.79 7.00 5.73
C ILE A 288 15.07 5.75 5.23
N CYS A 289 13.76 5.85 5.04
CA CYS A 289 12.96 4.84 4.39
C CYS A 289 13.36 4.70 2.92
N ASN A 290 13.47 3.46 2.45
CA ASN A 290 13.83 3.13 1.07
C ASN A 290 12.65 2.54 0.28
N HIS A 291 11.44 2.65 0.83
CA HIS A 291 10.22 1.98 0.38
C HIS A 291 9.17 3.00 -0.11
N PRO A 292 9.42 3.81 -1.17
CA PRO A 292 8.40 4.72 -1.69
C PRO A 292 7.24 3.93 -2.32
N ASP A 293 6.04 4.13 -1.79
CA ASP A 293 4.85 3.37 -2.15
C ASP A 293 3.81 4.20 -2.92
N ALA A 294 2.54 4.22 -2.52
CA ALA A 294 1.46 4.84 -3.28
C ALA A 294 1.73 6.27 -3.73
N ASN A 295 1.34 6.58 -4.98
CA ASN A 295 1.35 7.93 -5.53
C ASN A 295 -0.06 8.52 -5.60
N MET A 296 -0.25 9.67 -4.99
CA MET A 296 -1.50 10.43 -4.96
C MET A 296 -1.25 11.83 -5.47
N PHE A 297 -1.44 12.03 -6.77
CA PHE A 297 -1.27 13.33 -7.40
C PHE A 297 -2.59 14.11 -7.41
N LEU A 298 -2.53 15.31 -6.85
CA LEU A 298 -3.61 16.28 -6.71
C LEU A 298 -3.34 17.45 -7.67
N PRO A 299 -3.98 17.49 -8.85
CA PRO A 299 -3.81 18.59 -9.78
C PRO A 299 -4.27 19.92 -9.18
N THR A 300 -3.52 20.99 -9.46
CA THR A 300 -3.88 22.38 -9.11
C THR A 300 -4.40 23.16 -10.32
N VAL A 301 -4.35 22.56 -11.51
CA VAL A 301 -4.85 23.10 -12.79
C VAL A 301 -5.65 22.04 -13.54
N GLU A 302 -6.63 22.47 -14.33
CA GLU A 302 -7.61 21.59 -15.00
C GLU A 302 -6.97 20.58 -15.97
N ASP A 303 -5.90 20.97 -16.66
CA ASP A 303 -5.20 20.09 -17.61
C ASP A 303 -4.24 19.09 -16.95
N GLY A 304 -4.13 19.13 -15.60
CA GLY A 304 -3.28 18.26 -14.83
C GLY A 304 -1.78 18.49 -15.02
N SER A 305 -1.36 19.58 -15.68
CA SER A 305 0.06 19.86 -15.94
C SER A 305 0.83 20.38 -14.72
N GLU A 306 0.15 20.61 -13.60
CA GLU A 306 0.74 21.08 -12.36
C GLU A 306 -0.07 20.55 -11.16
N GLY A 307 0.61 20.21 -10.07
CA GLY A 307 -0.05 19.70 -8.87
C GLY A 307 0.89 19.20 -7.79
N TYR A 308 0.29 18.70 -6.71
CA TYR A 308 1.00 18.10 -5.60
C TYR A 308 1.02 16.58 -5.75
N LEU A 309 2.20 15.96 -5.75
CA LEU A 309 2.38 14.51 -5.69
C LEU A 309 2.69 14.10 -4.25
N TYR A 310 1.75 13.45 -3.59
CA TYR A 310 1.99 12.76 -2.33
C TYR A 310 2.49 11.36 -2.64
N THR A 311 3.57 10.94 -1.97
CA THR A 311 4.14 9.60 -2.10
C THR A 311 4.33 9.01 -0.72
N ASN A 312 3.68 7.87 -0.49
CA ASN A 312 3.83 7.10 0.73
C ASN A 312 5.25 6.53 0.86
N TYR A 313 5.66 6.24 2.09
CA TYR A 313 6.84 5.47 2.42
C TYR A 313 6.46 4.36 3.40
N GLU A 314 6.57 3.12 2.92
CA GLU A 314 6.19 1.92 3.65
C GLU A 314 7.32 1.52 4.63
N CYS A 315 7.39 2.26 5.73
CA CYS A 315 8.30 2.02 6.84
C CYS A 315 7.57 2.25 8.16
N GLU A 316 8.20 1.84 9.25
CA GLU A 316 7.74 2.12 10.61
C GLU A 316 8.77 3.03 11.31
N PRO A 317 8.39 4.24 11.78
CA PRO A 317 7.11 4.94 11.55
C PRO A 317 6.80 5.19 10.07
N GLY A 318 5.52 5.27 9.74
CA GLY A 318 5.06 5.63 8.41
C GLY A 318 5.46 7.06 8.05
N ALA A 319 5.62 7.33 6.76
CA ALA A 319 5.86 8.68 6.27
C ALA A 319 5.26 8.91 4.88
N VAL A 320 5.08 10.18 4.55
CA VAL A 320 4.62 10.61 3.22
C VAL A 320 5.44 11.84 2.83
N SER A 321 5.98 11.87 1.61
CA SER A 321 6.52 13.10 1.03
C SER A 321 5.51 13.76 0.13
N ARG A 322 5.46 15.09 0.13
CA ARG A 322 4.68 15.88 -0.83
C ARG A 322 5.63 16.66 -1.73
N LEU A 323 5.48 16.51 -3.03
CA LEU A 323 6.18 17.30 -4.05
C LEU A 323 5.23 18.24 -4.74
N TYR A 324 5.65 19.46 -5.05
CA TYR A 324 4.98 20.29 -6.05
C TYR A 324 5.70 20.15 -7.38
N ILE A 325 4.97 19.68 -8.40
CA ILE A 325 5.55 19.37 -9.71
C ILE A 325 4.81 20.05 -10.84
N ARG A 326 5.54 20.42 -11.89
CA ARG A 326 4.98 21.05 -13.10
C ARG A 326 5.57 20.45 -14.36
N PHE A 327 4.73 20.08 -15.31
CA PHE A 327 5.15 19.66 -16.64
C PHE A 327 5.57 20.87 -17.49
N ASN A 328 6.78 20.84 -18.05
CA ASN A 328 7.33 21.94 -18.84
C ASN A 328 7.17 21.76 -20.37
N GLY A 329 6.48 20.71 -20.79
CA GLY A 329 6.30 20.32 -22.19
C GLY A 329 7.14 19.12 -22.62
N GLU A 330 8.14 18.71 -21.83
CA GLU A 330 8.99 17.55 -22.09
C GLU A 330 9.17 16.68 -20.84
N THR A 331 9.43 17.30 -19.69
CA THR A 331 9.65 16.64 -18.40
C THR A 331 8.83 17.31 -17.29
N TRP A 332 8.81 16.67 -16.12
CA TRP A 332 8.22 17.21 -14.89
C TRP A 332 9.29 17.88 -14.04
N ASP A 333 9.17 19.18 -13.79
CA ASP A 333 10.05 19.89 -12.87
C ASP A 333 9.54 19.69 -11.44
N VAL A 334 10.44 19.35 -10.50
CA VAL A 334 10.15 19.37 -9.06
C VAL A 334 10.50 20.75 -8.52
N LEU A 335 9.47 21.50 -8.11
CA LEU A 335 9.59 22.91 -7.75
C LEU A 335 9.83 23.11 -6.25
N GLU A 336 9.20 22.28 -5.42
CA GLU A 336 9.34 22.26 -3.96
C GLU A 336 8.94 20.88 -3.44
N GLY A 337 9.27 20.59 -2.18
CA GLY A 337 8.69 19.45 -1.47
C GLY A 337 8.89 19.51 0.04
N GLU A 338 8.25 18.59 0.73
CA GLU A 338 8.36 18.38 2.18
C GLU A 338 8.13 16.90 2.54
N ASN A 339 8.55 16.48 3.73
CA ASN A 339 7.91 15.34 4.38
C ASN A 339 6.72 15.86 5.20
N VAL A 340 5.56 15.23 5.04
CA VAL A 340 4.32 15.62 5.71
C VAL A 340 4.46 15.46 7.22
N ASP A 341 4.01 16.46 7.97
CA ASP A 341 4.01 16.43 9.44
C ASP A 341 2.75 15.73 9.97
N PHE A 342 2.94 14.56 10.59
CA PHE A 342 1.86 13.77 11.20
C PHE A 342 1.71 13.98 12.71
N SER A 343 2.42 14.94 13.31
CA SER A 343 2.40 15.14 14.77
C SER A 343 1.02 15.52 15.32
N SER A 344 0.15 16.11 14.49
CA SER A 344 -1.26 16.41 14.85
C SER A 344 -2.10 15.16 15.12
N VAL A 345 -1.69 14.00 14.60
CA VAL A 345 -2.40 12.72 14.68
C VAL A 345 -1.59 11.62 15.36
N MET A 346 -0.60 11.98 16.18
CA MET A 346 0.30 11.05 16.88
C MET A 346 1.16 10.18 15.93
N GLY A 347 1.48 10.71 14.75
CA GLY A 347 2.22 10.00 13.72
C GLY A 347 1.34 9.10 12.86
N THR A 348 1.97 8.38 11.96
CA THR A 348 1.33 7.43 11.05
C THR A 348 2.15 6.13 11.00
N TRP A 349 1.54 5.06 10.53
CA TRP A 349 2.07 3.70 10.57
C TRP A 349 2.15 3.08 9.18
N THR A 350 3.33 2.63 8.75
CA THR A 350 3.55 1.84 7.52
C THR A 350 2.61 2.23 6.38
N ASN A 351 2.80 3.45 5.85
CA ASN A 351 1.96 3.95 4.77
C ASN A 351 2.24 3.13 3.51
N CYS A 352 1.30 2.27 3.12
CA CYS A 352 1.39 1.37 1.98
C CYS A 352 0.66 1.97 0.78
N GLY A 353 -0.47 1.37 0.39
CA GLY A 353 -1.31 1.82 -0.71
C GLY A 353 -2.00 3.18 -0.50
N GLY A 354 -2.66 3.65 -1.55
CA GLY A 354 -3.34 4.93 -1.50
C GLY A 354 -4.29 5.19 -2.65
N ALA A 355 -5.11 6.22 -2.48
CA ALA A 355 -6.11 6.67 -3.44
C ALA A 355 -6.22 8.19 -3.43
N VAL A 356 -6.87 8.76 -4.46
CA VAL A 356 -7.29 10.16 -4.43
C VAL A 356 -8.80 10.23 -4.39
N SER A 357 -9.31 11.02 -3.45
CA SER A 357 -10.74 11.21 -3.30
C SER A 357 -11.33 11.98 -4.49
N PRO A 358 -12.65 11.84 -4.76
CA PRO A 358 -13.34 12.65 -5.76
C PRO A 358 -13.28 14.18 -5.51
N TRP A 359 -12.94 14.62 -4.31
CA TRP A 359 -12.76 16.02 -3.93
C TRP A 359 -11.28 16.44 -3.83
N ASN A 360 -10.39 15.69 -4.50
CA ASN A 360 -8.99 16.05 -4.71
C ASN A 360 -8.15 16.09 -3.42
N THR A 361 -8.27 15.08 -2.58
CA THR A 361 -7.43 14.84 -1.40
C THR A 361 -6.71 13.50 -1.52
N ALA A 362 -5.57 13.35 -0.85
CA ALA A 362 -4.78 12.12 -0.83
C ALA A 362 -5.25 11.23 0.33
N LEU A 363 -5.52 9.96 0.06
CA LEU A 363 -5.92 8.95 1.04
C LEU A 363 -4.83 7.89 1.12
N SER A 364 -4.13 7.83 2.24
CA SER A 364 -3.06 6.86 2.51
C SER A 364 -3.55 5.74 3.41
N GLY A 365 -3.22 4.49 3.10
CA GLY A 365 -3.51 3.33 3.95
C GLY A 365 -2.37 3.06 4.93
N GLU A 366 -2.69 2.92 6.22
CA GLU A 366 -1.77 2.35 7.21
C GLU A 366 -1.90 0.82 7.22
N GLU A 367 -0.84 0.13 6.85
CA GLU A 367 -0.78 -1.32 6.72
C GLU A 367 -0.13 -1.99 7.95
N TYR A 368 -0.46 -3.25 8.22
CA TYR A 368 0.06 -4.08 9.30
C TYR A 368 -0.02 -3.40 10.65
N GLU A 369 -1.24 -2.99 11.04
CA GLU A 369 -1.46 -2.22 12.25
C GLU A 369 -0.87 -2.92 13.49
N PRO A 370 -0.36 -2.16 14.48
CA PRO A 370 0.31 -2.78 15.62
C PRO A 370 -0.65 -3.68 16.38
N ILE A 371 -0.23 -4.90 16.68
CA ILE A 371 -1.07 -5.86 17.38
C ILE A 371 -1.43 -5.33 18.78
N ALA A 372 -2.72 -5.10 19.02
CA ALA A 372 -3.27 -4.61 20.29
C ALA A 372 -3.60 -5.77 21.25
N ALA A 373 -2.61 -6.58 21.61
CA ALA A 373 -2.77 -7.71 22.53
C ALA A 373 -2.30 -7.38 23.95
N LEU A 374 -3.02 -7.86 24.97
CA LEU A 374 -2.82 -7.51 26.38
C LEU A 374 -1.38 -7.73 26.88
N ASP A 375 -0.69 -8.75 26.38
CA ASP A 375 0.65 -9.15 26.82
C ASP A 375 1.79 -8.61 25.97
N SER A 376 1.52 -7.99 24.82
CA SER A 376 2.56 -7.57 23.88
C SER A 376 2.39 -6.16 23.30
N TRP A 377 1.26 -5.47 23.55
CA TRP A 377 0.93 -4.21 22.87
C TRP A 377 2.03 -3.13 23.04
N VAL A 378 2.69 -3.08 24.20
CA VAL A 378 3.79 -2.11 24.46
C VAL A 378 4.97 -2.33 23.52
N GLU A 379 5.38 -3.59 23.32
CA GLU A 379 6.50 -3.94 22.44
C GLU A 379 6.14 -3.70 20.97
N ASN A 380 4.87 -3.96 20.61
CA ASN A 380 4.35 -3.81 19.26
C ASN A 380 4.27 -2.34 18.79
N VAL A 381 4.39 -1.36 19.69
CA VAL A 381 4.38 0.08 19.36
C VAL A 381 5.70 0.77 19.71
N ALA A 382 6.78 0.00 19.87
CA ALA A 382 8.07 0.53 20.31
C ALA A 382 8.63 1.61 19.38
N ALA A 383 8.54 1.43 18.05
CA ALA A 383 9.00 2.43 17.09
C ALA A 383 8.19 3.74 17.18
N MET A 384 6.88 3.65 17.39
CA MET A 384 6.05 4.83 17.59
C MET A 384 6.30 5.49 18.95
N THR A 385 6.62 4.73 19.98
CA THR A 385 7.06 5.28 21.27
C THR A 385 8.36 6.07 21.11
N GLU A 386 9.30 5.59 20.28
CA GLU A 386 10.51 6.34 19.93
C GLU A 386 10.18 7.61 19.13
N TYR A 387 9.30 7.51 18.12
CA TYR A 387 8.81 8.65 17.35
C TYR A 387 8.20 9.76 18.22
N LEU A 388 7.42 9.38 19.25
CA LEU A 388 6.80 10.31 20.20
C LEU A 388 7.78 10.83 21.27
N GLY A 389 9.08 10.60 21.13
CA GLY A 389 10.08 11.10 22.07
C GLY A 389 10.12 10.35 23.41
N GLY A 390 9.69 9.08 23.40
CA GLY A 390 9.65 8.21 24.57
C GLY A 390 8.32 8.26 25.34
N GLU A 391 7.32 8.99 24.85
CA GLU A 391 5.94 8.87 25.34
C GLU A 391 5.33 7.58 24.79
N GLN A 392 4.72 6.78 25.68
CA GLN A 392 4.16 5.48 25.34
C GLN A 392 3.07 5.65 24.27
N ALA A 393 3.33 5.12 23.08
CA ALA A 393 2.34 5.12 22.00
C ALA A 393 1.15 4.21 22.34
N ASN A 394 -0.03 4.57 21.84
CA ASN A 394 -1.25 3.76 21.95
C ASN A 394 -1.46 3.00 20.62
N PRO A 395 -1.58 1.66 20.60
CA PRO A 395 -1.75 0.89 19.36
C PRO A 395 -3.01 1.28 18.59
N TYR A 396 -4.05 1.77 19.27
CA TYR A 396 -5.30 2.20 18.65
C TYR A 396 -5.20 3.54 17.93
N ASP A 397 -4.06 4.22 18.00
CA ASP A 397 -3.79 5.40 17.17
C ASP A 397 -3.51 5.04 15.72
N TYR A 398 -3.24 3.78 15.38
CA TYR A 398 -2.72 3.35 14.08
C TYR A 398 -3.58 2.27 13.43
N GLY A 399 -3.49 2.15 12.11
CA GLY A 399 -4.21 1.17 11.28
C GLY A 399 -5.44 1.75 10.61
N TYR A 400 -5.39 3.00 10.13
CA TYR A 400 -6.53 3.69 9.51
C TYR A 400 -6.17 4.24 8.13
N ILE A 401 -7.19 4.65 7.38
CA ILE A 401 -7.00 5.60 6.28
C ILE A 401 -6.62 6.97 6.85
N VAL A 402 -5.57 7.59 6.31
CA VAL A 402 -5.13 8.94 6.63
C VAL A 402 -5.38 9.85 5.43
N GLU A 403 -6.24 10.84 5.60
CA GLU A 403 -6.52 11.84 4.58
C GLU A 403 -5.58 13.03 4.73
N MET A 404 -4.92 13.38 3.62
CA MET A 404 -4.03 14.52 3.52
C MET A 404 -4.53 15.46 2.43
N MET A 405 -4.52 16.74 2.72
CA MET A 405 -4.91 17.76 1.75
C MET A 405 -3.99 18.97 1.84
N PRO A 406 -3.69 19.64 0.70
CA PRO A 406 -3.06 20.95 0.73
C PRO A 406 -3.95 21.91 1.53
N ASP A 407 -3.35 22.87 2.24
CA ASP A 407 -4.12 23.91 2.92
C ASP A 407 -5.02 24.66 1.91
N PRO A 408 -6.36 24.55 2.02
CA PRO A 408 -7.28 25.16 1.08
C PRO A 408 -7.31 26.69 1.16
N ASP A 409 -6.93 27.26 2.30
CA ASP A 409 -6.93 28.70 2.54
C ASP A 409 -5.58 29.36 2.14
N GLY A 410 -4.54 28.54 1.92
CA GLY A 410 -3.20 28.99 1.56
C GLY A 410 -2.50 29.82 2.64
N ASP A 411 -2.97 29.70 3.88
CA ASP A 411 -2.42 30.38 5.05
C ASP A 411 -1.17 29.66 5.60
N GLY A 412 -0.97 28.40 5.23
CA GLY A 412 0.17 27.55 5.50
C GLY A 412 0.70 26.84 4.24
N VAL A 413 1.96 26.41 4.32
CA VAL A 413 2.57 25.53 3.32
C VAL A 413 2.39 24.05 3.65
N GLU A 414 1.96 23.72 4.87
CA GLU A 414 1.90 22.34 5.36
C GLU A 414 0.58 21.67 4.94
N SER A 415 0.60 20.34 4.85
CA SER A 415 -0.61 19.56 4.57
C SER A 415 -1.47 19.44 5.82
N ILE A 416 -2.79 19.55 5.67
CA ILE A 416 -3.75 19.16 6.70
C ILE A 416 -3.82 17.62 6.71
N VAL A 417 -3.85 17.03 7.90
CA VAL A 417 -3.83 15.58 8.11
C VAL A 417 -4.98 15.19 9.04
N GLU A 418 -5.81 14.24 8.60
CA GLU A 418 -6.94 13.70 9.37
C GLU A 418 -6.95 12.17 9.29
N LYS A 419 -7.18 11.49 10.44
CA LYS A 419 -7.40 10.04 10.46
C LYS A 419 -8.89 9.72 10.33
N ARG A 420 -9.23 8.81 9.43
CA ARG A 420 -10.60 8.33 9.18
C ARG A 420 -10.95 7.12 10.04
N TYR A 421 -11.00 7.33 11.34
CA TYR A 421 -11.29 6.30 12.34
C TYR A 421 -12.62 5.56 12.10
N ALA A 422 -13.64 6.24 11.55
CA ALA A 422 -14.94 5.64 11.27
C ALA A 422 -14.88 4.52 10.22
N MET A 423 -13.80 4.43 9.43
CA MET A 423 -13.58 3.33 8.47
C MET A 423 -13.08 2.04 9.11
N GLY A 424 -12.83 2.05 10.41
CA GLY A 424 -12.31 0.91 11.15
C GLY A 424 -10.79 0.83 11.12
N ARG A 425 -10.29 -0.02 12.01
CA ARG A 425 -8.88 -0.29 12.22
C ARG A 425 -8.50 -1.67 11.70
N PHE A 426 -7.63 -1.74 10.71
CA PHE A 426 -7.04 -2.96 10.12
C PHE A 426 -5.87 -2.59 9.19
N SER A 427 -5.37 -3.57 8.42
CA SER A 427 -4.21 -3.39 7.54
C SER A 427 -4.66 -2.80 6.21
N HIS A 428 -4.79 -1.48 6.18
CA HIS A 428 -5.31 -0.80 5.00
C HIS A 428 -4.27 -0.72 3.91
N GLU A 429 -4.59 -1.35 2.79
CA GLU A 429 -3.89 -1.15 1.53
C GLU A 429 -4.28 0.17 0.91
N ASN A 430 -5.51 0.29 0.40
CA ASN A 430 -6.07 1.58 0.03
C ASN A 430 -7.56 1.71 0.40
N GLY A 431 -8.09 2.93 0.24
CA GLY A 431 -9.51 3.24 0.44
C GLY A 431 -10.07 3.93 -0.80
N VAL A 432 -10.68 3.17 -1.71
CA VAL A 432 -11.21 3.72 -2.96
C VAL A 432 -12.64 4.18 -2.76
N VAL A 433 -12.85 5.50 -2.87
CA VAL A 433 -14.17 6.12 -2.78
C VAL A 433 -14.92 5.94 -4.10
N MET A 434 -16.12 5.38 -4.01
CA MET A 434 -17.01 5.17 -5.15
C MET A 434 -17.62 6.48 -5.65
N PRO A 435 -18.17 6.52 -6.87
CA PRO A 435 -18.73 7.75 -7.45
C PRO A 435 -19.94 8.36 -6.73
N ASP A 436 -20.57 7.66 -5.78
CA ASP A 436 -21.57 8.28 -4.89
C ASP A 436 -20.94 9.24 -3.85
N GLY A 437 -19.62 9.25 -3.73
CA GLY A 437 -18.88 10.04 -2.75
C GLY A 437 -19.06 9.54 -1.32
N LYS A 438 -19.57 8.32 -1.13
CA LYS A 438 -19.91 7.77 0.19
C LYS A 438 -19.33 6.38 0.43
N THR A 439 -19.47 5.50 -0.55
CA THR A 439 -19.10 4.11 -0.41
C THR A 439 -17.60 3.97 -0.60
N VAL A 440 -16.90 3.31 0.33
CA VAL A 440 -15.46 3.08 0.26
C VAL A 440 -15.18 1.59 0.37
N TYR A 441 -14.39 1.07 -0.57
CA TYR A 441 -13.89 -0.29 -0.54
C TYR A 441 -12.41 -0.31 -0.22
N HIS A 442 -12.01 -1.36 0.49
CA HIS A 442 -10.65 -1.54 1.01
C HIS A 442 -10.08 -2.90 0.61
N GLY A 443 -8.75 -2.94 0.53
CA GLY A 443 -7.97 -4.15 0.79
C GLY A 443 -7.69 -4.27 2.30
N ASP A 444 -7.55 -5.50 2.76
CA ASP A 444 -7.10 -5.82 4.11
C ASP A 444 -5.93 -6.80 3.99
N ASP A 445 -4.69 -6.30 4.02
CA ASP A 445 -3.51 -7.16 3.87
C ASP A 445 -3.27 -7.93 5.17
N GLY A 446 -3.46 -9.24 5.09
CA GLY A 446 -3.02 -10.14 6.14
C GLY A 446 -3.39 -11.58 5.86
N THR A 447 -3.59 -12.32 6.94
CA THR A 447 -4.06 -13.71 6.88
C THR A 447 -5.28 -13.86 7.77
N ASP A 448 -6.28 -14.59 7.29
CA ASP A 448 -7.57 -14.79 7.96
C ASP A 448 -8.26 -13.44 8.27
N VAL A 449 -8.19 -12.56 7.28
CA VAL A 449 -8.70 -11.19 7.33
C VAL A 449 -10.12 -11.08 6.76
N VAL A 450 -10.70 -9.90 6.90
CA VAL A 450 -12.12 -9.65 6.63
C VAL A 450 -12.26 -8.67 5.46
N PHE A 451 -13.22 -8.93 4.59
CA PHE A 451 -13.54 -8.00 3.52
C PHE A 451 -14.51 -6.91 4.01
N PHE A 452 -13.99 -5.69 4.17
CA PHE A 452 -14.75 -4.53 4.66
C PHE A 452 -15.28 -3.61 3.57
N LYS A 453 -16.32 -2.86 3.92
CA LYS A 453 -16.80 -1.69 3.19
C LYS A 453 -17.28 -0.63 4.18
N PHE A 454 -16.97 0.63 3.90
CA PHE A 454 -17.52 1.77 4.62
C PHE A 454 -18.56 2.52 3.77
N VAL A 455 -19.57 3.10 4.41
CA VAL A 455 -20.54 4.00 3.75
C VAL A 455 -20.70 5.25 4.59
N ALA A 456 -20.25 6.38 4.05
CA ALA A 456 -20.37 7.69 4.70
C ALA A 456 -21.83 8.15 4.84
N ASP A 457 -22.11 8.89 5.91
CA ASP A 457 -23.42 9.48 6.14
C ASP A 457 -23.70 10.59 5.11
N GLU A 458 -22.69 11.40 4.77
CA GLU A 458 -22.74 12.49 3.80
C GLU A 458 -21.75 12.27 2.65
N ALA A 459 -22.14 12.64 1.43
CA ALA A 459 -21.26 12.48 0.27
C ALA A 459 -20.20 13.57 0.30
N GLY A 460 -18.93 13.19 0.15
CA GLY A 460 -17.81 14.12 0.26
C GLY A 460 -17.26 14.31 1.67
N ASP A 461 -17.82 13.62 2.67
CA ASP A 461 -17.37 13.68 4.06
C ASP A 461 -17.19 12.26 4.61
N LEU A 462 -15.94 11.87 4.82
CA LEU A 462 -15.58 10.55 5.29
C LEU A 462 -15.50 10.45 6.82
N SER A 463 -15.78 11.53 7.53
CA SER A 463 -15.59 11.59 8.99
C SER A 463 -16.67 10.87 9.80
N ALA A 464 -17.78 10.50 9.17
CA ALA A 464 -18.87 9.79 9.82
C ALA A 464 -19.58 8.82 8.86
N GLY A 465 -19.95 7.65 9.36
CA GLY A 465 -20.65 6.68 8.54
C GLY A 465 -20.85 5.33 9.22
N THR A 466 -21.00 4.30 8.40
CA THR A 466 -21.26 2.94 8.84
C THR A 466 -20.26 1.96 8.23
N LEU A 467 -19.63 1.16 9.09
CA LEU A 467 -18.73 0.07 8.71
C LEU A 467 -19.51 -1.23 8.54
N TYR A 468 -19.18 -1.97 7.47
CA TYR A 468 -19.75 -3.27 7.13
C TYR A 468 -18.63 -4.27 6.87
N ALA A 469 -18.92 -5.55 7.15
CA ALA A 469 -18.07 -6.68 6.77
C ALA A 469 -18.87 -7.69 5.95
N ALA A 470 -18.19 -8.38 5.04
CA ALA A 470 -18.81 -9.38 4.19
C ALA A 470 -18.91 -10.75 4.87
N LYS A 471 -20.07 -11.40 4.75
CA LYS A 471 -20.20 -12.85 4.81
C LYS A 471 -20.10 -13.39 3.38
N ALA A 472 -19.06 -14.16 3.09
CA ALA A 472 -18.85 -14.79 1.79
C ALA A 472 -19.68 -16.07 1.65
N ILE A 473 -20.21 -16.27 0.45
CA ILE A 473 -20.88 -17.50 0.02
C ILE A 473 -20.19 -17.96 -1.26
N GLN A 474 -19.31 -18.95 -1.14
CA GLN A 474 -18.59 -19.50 -2.28
C GLN A 474 -19.52 -20.22 -3.27
N ASN A 475 -19.21 -20.05 -4.55
CA ASN A 475 -19.82 -20.76 -5.68
C ASN A 475 -18.83 -21.74 -6.32
N ASP A 476 -19.35 -22.69 -7.10
CA ASP A 476 -18.55 -23.73 -7.79
C ASP A 476 -17.50 -23.19 -8.77
N ASP A 477 -17.67 -21.95 -9.26
CA ASP A 477 -16.75 -21.30 -10.21
C ASP A 477 -15.65 -20.47 -9.52
N GLY A 478 -15.53 -20.56 -8.19
CA GLY A 478 -14.57 -19.80 -7.40
C GLY A 478 -14.98 -18.35 -7.14
N SER A 479 -16.19 -17.93 -7.55
CA SER A 479 -16.74 -16.63 -7.18
C SER A 479 -17.38 -16.64 -5.79
N PHE A 480 -17.52 -15.47 -5.17
CA PHE A 480 -18.14 -15.29 -3.86
C PHE A 480 -19.32 -14.33 -3.98
N ASN A 481 -20.50 -14.74 -3.52
CA ASN A 481 -21.59 -13.79 -3.23
C ASN A 481 -21.44 -13.25 -1.81
N PHE A 482 -22.00 -12.08 -1.53
CA PHE A 482 -21.88 -11.43 -0.22
C PHE A 482 -23.21 -11.08 0.41
N GLU A 483 -23.29 -11.35 1.71
CA GLU A 483 -24.23 -10.68 2.62
C GLU A 483 -23.44 -9.66 3.46
N TRP A 484 -23.82 -8.39 3.39
CA TRP A 484 -23.15 -7.32 4.14
C TRP A 484 -23.70 -7.20 5.56
N ILE A 485 -22.85 -7.48 6.55
CA ILE A 485 -23.17 -7.37 7.97
C ILE A 485 -22.80 -5.97 8.44
N LYS A 486 -23.78 -5.23 8.96
CA LYS A 486 -23.52 -3.94 9.63
C LYS A 486 -22.78 -4.20 10.94
N LEU A 487 -21.61 -3.58 11.12
CA LEU A 487 -20.84 -3.66 12.36
C LEU A 487 -21.17 -2.53 13.32
N GLY A 488 -21.14 -1.30 12.83
CA GLY A 488 -21.38 -0.12 13.67
C GLY A 488 -21.45 1.17 12.85
N SER A 489 -22.03 2.20 13.46
CA SER A 489 -22.06 3.56 12.90
C SER A 489 -21.40 4.50 13.91
N GLY A 490 -20.54 5.40 13.45
CA GLY A 490 -19.68 6.23 14.29
C GLY A 490 -19.06 7.39 13.51
N ASN A 491 -18.33 8.25 14.22
CA ASN A 491 -17.58 9.35 13.64
C ASN A 491 -16.17 9.45 14.23
N ASP A 492 -15.29 10.10 13.48
CA ASP A 492 -13.87 10.23 13.78
C ASP A 492 -13.62 10.89 15.13
N GLU A 493 -14.37 11.96 15.46
CA GLU A 493 -14.19 12.73 16.69
C GLU A 493 -14.46 11.88 17.94
N GLU A 494 -15.60 11.18 17.98
CA GLU A 494 -15.99 10.33 19.12
C GLU A 494 -15.04 9.14 19.30
N ILE A 495 -14.59 8.51 18.19
CA ILE A 495 -13.66 7.38 18.23
C ILE A 495 -12.28 7.85 18.69
N ALA A 496 -11.77 8.97 18.16
CA ALA A 496 -10.52 9.57 18.59
C ALA A 496 -10.56 9.94 20.08
N GLU A 497 -11.65 10.56 20.56
CA GLU A 497 -11.82 10.87 21.98
C GLU A 497 -11.81 9.60 22.84
N ALA A 498 -12.46 8.53 22.38
CA ALA A 498 -12.45 7.23 23.06
C ALA A 498 -11.04 6.64 23.18
N ILE A 499 -10.22 6.73 22.13
CA ILE A 499 -8.80 6.32 22.14
C ILE A 499 -8.01 7.14 23.16
N ARG A 500 -8.20 8.47 23.19
CA ARG A 500 -7.49 9.39 24.11
C ARG A 500 -7.87 9.17 25.58
N MET A 501 -9.10 8.78 25.85
CA MET A 501 -9.60 8.48 27.20
C MET A 501 -9.29 7.05 27.66
N MET A 502 -8.74 6.20 26.78
CA MET A 502 -8.49 4.80 27.09
C MET A 502 -7.33 4.65 28.09
N GLU A 503 -7.60 4.02 29.23
CA GLU A 503 -6.56 3.61 30.17
C GLU A 503 -6.05 2.22 29.76
N LEU A 504 -4.85 2.17 29.18
CA LEU A 504 -4.19 0.91 28.84
C LEU A 504 -3.49 0.29 30.08
N PRO A 505 -3.55 -1.05 30.24
CA PRO A 505 -3.07 -1.79 31.42
C PRO A 505 -1.55 -1.86 31.58
#